data_AF-A0A519FMR0-F1
#
_entry.id   AF-A0A519FMR0-F1
#
_cell.length_a   1.000
_cell.length_b   1.000
_cell.length_c   1.000
_cell.angle_alpha   90.00
_cell.angle_beta   90.00
_cell.angle_gamma   90.00
#
_symmetry.space_group_name_H-M   'P 1'
#
loop_
_entity.id
_entity.type
_entity.pdbx_description
1 polymer ?
#
loop_
_entity_poly.entity_id
_entity_poly.type
_entity_poly.pdbx_seq_one_letter_code
_entity_poly.pdbx_strand_id
1 'polypeptide(L)' 'MRFNEEYRDYRIRYRRRRGWIANIWAPMSLFPLRDIPFATEAEGKGVIEQRTRKLIDAHIANLKGDQNR' A
#
# COMPACT_ATOMS: atom_id res chain seq x y z
N MET A 1 -15.62 0.30 -12.35
CA MET A 1 -14.96 0.57 -11.05
C MET A 1 -13.92 1.65 -11.28
N ARG A 2 -14.18 2.89 -10.84
CA ARG A 2 -13.20 3.98 -10.92
C ARG A 2 -12.04 3.64 -9.97
N PHE A 3 -10.86 3.42 -10.52
CA PHE A 3 -9.63 3.38 -9.74
C PHE A 3 -9.47 4.80 -9.18
N ASN A 4 -9.84 4.98 -7.90
CA ASN A 4 -9.80 6.25 -7.17
C ASN A 4 -8.49 6.99 -7.48
N GLU A 5 -8.59 8.23 -7.96
CA GLU A 5 -7.44 9.10 -8.27
C GLU A 5 -6.46 9.21 -7.09
N GLU A 6 -6.93 9.09 -5.84
CA GLU A 6 -6.10 9.11 -4.63
C GLU A 6 -5.06 7.97 -4.55
N TYR A 7 -5.30 6.81 -5.18
CA TYR A 7 -4.29 5.73 -5.25
C TYR A 7 -3.39 5.82 -6.49
N ARG A 8 -3.71 6.70 -7.45
CA ARG A 8 -3.04 6.74 -8.75
C ARG A 8 -1.57 7.13 -8.63
N ASP A 9 -1.24 7.96 -7.65
CA ASP A 9 0.13 8.44 -7.45
C ASP A 9 0.97 7.47 -6.60
N TYR A 10 0.35 6.48 -5.97
CA TYR A 10 1.05 5.42 -5.26
C TYR A 10 1.57 4.38 -6.25
N ARG A 11 2.89 4.19 -6.28
CA ARG A 11 3.46 3.07 -7.03
C ARG A 11 3.43 1.84 -6.14
N ILE A 12 2.84 0.75 -6.62
CA ILE A 12 2.75 -0.51 -5.88
C ILE A 12 3.45 -1.59 -6.70
N ARG A 13 4.38 -2.32 -6.08
CA ARG A 13 5.05 -3.46 -6.69
C ARG A 13 4.84 -4.71 -5.85
N TYR A 14 4.03 -5.63 -6.36
CA TYR A 14 3.87 -6.95 -5.78
C TYR A 14 5.07 -7.84 -6.12
N ARG A 15 5.55 -8.58 -5.14
CA ARG A 15 6.56 -9.63 -5.30
C ARG A 15 6.05 -10.92 -4.70
N ARG A 16 6.31 -12.03 -5.40
CA ARG A 16 6.02 -13.37 -4.93
C ARG A 16 7.33 -14.06 -4.56
N ARG A 17 7.48 -14.42 -3.28
CA ARG A 17 8.56 -15.29 -2.77
C ARG A 17 7.90 -16.43 -1.98
N ARG A 18 8.12 -16.54 -0.66
CA ARG A 18 7.42 -17.48 0.25
C ARG A 18 6.02 -16.98 0.64
N GLY A 19 5.32 -16.36 -0.30
CA GLY A 19 4.15 -15.52 -0.06
C GLY A 19 4.17 -14.26 -0.93
N TRP A 20 3.16 -13.42 -0.74
CA TRP A 20 2.99 -12.16 -1.41
C TRP A 20 3.47 -11.00 -0.55
N ILE A 21 4.27 -10.14 -1.15
CA ILE A 21 4.79 -8.90 -0.55
C ILE A 21 4.38 -7.75 -1.47
N ALA A 22 4.01 -6.60 -0.91
CA ALA A 22 3.83 -5.38 -1.71
C ALA A 22 4.78 -4.28 -1.24
N ASN A 23 5.61 -3.78 -2.14
CA ASN A 23 6.35 -2.54 -1.89
C ASN A 23 5.48 -1.38 -2.36
N ILE A 24 5.24 -0.42 -1.48
CA ILE A 24 4.37 0.73 -1.72
C ILE A 24 5.24 1.98 -1.66
N TRP A 25 5.23 2.80 -2.70
CA TRP A 25 5.88 4.10 -2.71
C TRP A 25 4.80 5.18 -2.67
N ALA A 26 4.92 6.06 -1.67
CA ALA A 26 4.05 7.22 -1.53
C ALA A 26 4.34 8.27 -2.62
N PRO A 27 3.35 9.08 -3.00
CA PRO A 27 3.57 10.23 -3.87
C PRO A 27 4.65 11.13 -3.28
N MET A 28 5.56 11.62 -4.12
CA MET A 28 6.67 12.49 -3.73
C MET A 28 7.72 11.85 -2.79
N SER A 29 7.64 10.55 -2.47
CA SER A 29 8.66 9.84 -1.69
C SER A 29 9.59 9.02 -2.58
N LEU A 30 10.91 9.21 -2.40
CA LEU A 30 11.94 8.39 -3.04
C LEU A 30 12.05 6.98 -2.41
N PHE A 31 11.53 6.81 -1.20
CA PHE A 31 11.61 5.56 -0.45
C PHE A 31 10.23 4.88 -0.33
N PRO A 32 10.20 3.54 -0.31
CA PRO A 32 8.97 2.83 -0.01
C PRO A 32 8.52 3.11 1.42
N LEU A 33 7.23 2.91 1.69
CA LEU A 33 6.70 2.90 3.03
C LEU A 33 7.46 1.89 3.89
N ARG A 34 7.71 2.26 5.15
CA ARG A 34 8.40 1.40 6.13
C ARG A 34 7.61 0.12 6.39
N ASP A 35 6.29 0.23 6.43
CA ASP A 35 5.39 -0.91 6.57
C ASP A 35 5.20 -1.63 5.24
N ILE A 36 5.66 -2.88 5.21
CA ILE A 36 5.58 -3.75 4.06
C ILE A 36 4.53 -4.82 4.36
N PRO A 37 3.35 -4.79 3.71
CA PRO A 37 2.37 -5.83 3.91
C PRO A 37 2.89 -7.14 3.34
N PHE A 38 2.62 -8.21 4.08
CA PHE A 38 2.91 -9.59 3.69
C PHE A 38 1.60 -10.39 3.70
N ALA A 39 1.46 -11.33 2.79
CA ALA A 39 0.45 -12.37 2.84
C ALA A 39 1.10 -13.72 2.54
N THR A 40 0.67 -14.75 3.24
CA THR A 40 1.17 -16.12 3.04
C THR A 40 0.65 -16.70 1.72
N GLU A 41 1.24 -17.81 1.26
CA GLU A 41 0.77 -18.48 0.05
C GLU A 41 -0.67 -19.02 0.18
N ALA A 42 -1.08 -19.42 1.38
CA ALA A 42 -2.44 -19.89 1.68
C ALA A 42 -3.49 -18.77 1.61
N GLU A 43 -3.13 -17.55 2.00
CA GLU A 43 -3.99 -16.36 1.92
C GLU A 43 -4.16 -15.87 0.47
N GLY A 44 -3.10 -15.99 -0.33
CA GLY A 44 -3.12 -15.66 -1.74
C GLY A 44 -3.12 -14.14 -2.04
N LYS A 45 -3.37 -13.82 -3.32
CA LYS A 45 -3.19 -12.46 -3.85
C LYS A 45 -4.25 -11.46 -3.35
N GLY A 46 -5.49 -11.92 -3.11
CA GLY A 46 -6.56 -11.03 -2.66
C GLY A 46 -6.28 -10.38 -1.30
N VAL A 47 -5.67 -11.14 -0.39
CA VAL A 47 -5.32 -10.65 0.96
C VAL A 47 -4.22 -9.60 0.91
N ILE A 48 -3.18 -9.80 0.09
CA ILE A 48 -2.12 -8.79 -0.04
C ILE A 48 -2.65 -7.50 -0.65
N GLU A 49 -3.57 -7.57 -1.62
CA GLU A 49 -4.20 -6.38 -2.22
C GLU A 49 -5.04 -5.62 -1.19
N GLN A 50 -5.80 -6.32 -0.34
CA GLN A 50 -6.55 -5.69 0.75
C GLN A 50 -5.63 -5.05 1.80
N ARG A 51 -4.57 -5.74 2.24
CA ARG A 51 -3.59 -5.20 3.20
C ARG A 51 -2.87 -3.99 2.64
N THR A 52 -2.52 -4.02 1.35
CA THR A 52 -1.90 -2.90 0.63
C THR A 52 -2.81 -1.68 0.63
N ARG A 53 -4.10 -1.84 0.32
CA ARG A 53 -5.08 -0.73 0.37
C ARG A 53 -5.18 -0.13 1.77
N LYS A 54 -5.34 -0.98 2.80
CA LYS A 54 -5.40 -0.51 4.20
C LYS A 54 -4.19 0.30 4.62
N LEU A 55 -2.99 -0.07 4.16
CA LEU A 55 -1.77 0.69 4.45
C LEU A 55 -1.76 2.05 3.76
N ILE A 56 -2.19 2.11 2.50
CA ILE A 56 -2.31 3.38 1.79
C ILE A 56 -3.36 4.27 2.46
N ASP A 57 -4.51 3.71 2.84
CA ASP A 57 -5.57 4.44 3.55
C ASP A 57 -5.05 5.03 4.88
N ALA A 58 -4.33 4.22 5.66
CA ALA A 58 -3.71 4.67 6.91
C ALA A 58 -2.68 5.77 6.68
N HIS A 59 -1.87 5.65 5.63
CA HIS A 59 -0.89 6.67 5.28
C HIS A 59 -1.55 7.99 4.85
N ILE A 60 -2.60 7.93 4.01
CA ILE A 60 -3.38 9.11 3.61
C ILE A 60 -4.06 9.76 4.83
N ALA A 61 -4.64 8.96 5.73
CA ALA A 61 -5.25 9.47 6.96
C ALA A 61 -4.23 10.19 7.84
N ASN A 62 -3.01 9.65 7.98
CA ASN A 62 -1.93 10.32 8.69
C ASN A 62 -1.54 11.65 8.04
N LEU A 63 -1.41 11.71 6.71
CA LEU A 63 -1.09 12.96 5.99
C LEU A 63 -2.17 14.03 6.17
N LYS A 64 -3.46 13.65 6.10
CA LYS A 64 -4.59 14.55 6.33
C LYS A 64 -4.65 15.04 7.78
N GLY A 65 -4.31 14.18 8.74
CA GLY A 65 -4.22 14.54 10.16
C GLY A 65 -3.07 15.51 10.47
N ASP A 66 -1.94 15.36 9.78
CA ASP A 66 -0.75 16.22 9.95
C ASP A 66 -0.95 17.62 9.34
N GLN A 67 -1.71 17.72 8.24
CA GLN A 67 -2.06 19.01 7.61
C GLN A 67 -3.01 19.88 8.43
N ASN A 68 -3.69 19.33 9.43
CA ASN A 68 -4.73 20.02 10.19
C ASN A 68 -4.24 20.49 11.58
N ARG A 69 -2.92 20.64 11.75
CA ARG A 69 -2.25 21.00 13.00
C ARG A 69 -1.46 22.29 12.91
#